data_AF-A0A9E4AC38-F1
#
_entry.id   AF-A0A9E4AC38-F1
#
_cell.length_a   1.000
_cell.length_b   1.000
_cell.length_c   1.000
_cell.angle_alpha   90.00
_cell.angle_beta   90.00
_cell.angle_gamma   90.00
#
_symmetry.space_group_name_H-M   'P 1'
#
loop_
_entity.id
_entity.type
_entity.pdbx_description
1 polymer ?
#
loop_
_entity_poly.entity_id
_entity_poly.type
_entity_poly.pdbx_seq_one_letter_code
_entity_poly.pdbx_strand_id
1 'polypeptide(L)'
;MKIVDAPFSFNRSVRIGSRRDRITGDSGALTGRELLRRSRVVRFLAKGLPDKRDGRRIRHSQRRLARTLLLLAGQGRRDHGDATELRDDPALRLATADRAGTAPLGEGGRLPSQPTLSRRVAAWSAKEGVEVLREGLQ
;
A
#
# COMPACT_ATOMS: atom_id res chain seq x y z
N MET A 1 29.75 -5.12 -2.03
CA MET A 1 28.28 -4.95 -2.15
C MET A 1 27.62 -6.16 -1.53
N LYS A 2 26.95 -6.02 -0.37
CA LYS A 2 26.22 -7.13 0.26
C LYS A 2 24.76 -7.04 -0.17
N ILE A 3 24.32 -7.99 -1.00
CA ILE A 3 22.90 -8.17 -1.31
C ILE A 3 22.41 -9.19 -0.30
N VAL A 4 21.37 -8.83 0.44
CA VAL A 4 20.66 -9.77 1.30
C VAL A 4 19.38 -10.11 0.56
N ASP A 5 19.12 -11.39 0.35
CA ASP A 5 17.81 -11.80 -0.12
C ASP A 5 16.81 -11.51 1.00
N ALA A 6 15.98 -10.49 0.79
CA ALA A 6 14.70 -10.39 1.48
C ALA A 6 13.66 -10.98 0.52
N PRO A 7 13.33 -12.29 0.63
CA PRO A 7 12.47 -12.96 -0.33
C PRO A 7 11.03 -12.62 0.03
N PHE A 8 10.63 -11.38 -0.27
CA PHE A 8 9.28 -10.93 -0.08
C PHE A 8 8.33 -11.84 -0.87
N SER A 9 7.45 -12.55 -0.16
CA SER A 9 6.53 -13.50 -0.78
C SER A 9 5.48 -12.79 -1.65
N PHE A 10 5.27 -11.49 -1.42
CA PHE A 10 4.43 -10.66 -2.30
C PHE A 10 5.08 -10.32 -3.64
N ASN A 11 6.42 -10.26 -3.72
CA ASN A 11 7.14 -9.94 -4.95
C ASN A 11 8.59 -10.45 -4.90
N ARG A 12 8.82 -11.61 -5.53
CA ARG A 12 10.14 -12.26 -5.59
C ARG A 12 11.15 -11.56 -6.49
N SER A 13 10.75 -10.54 -7.26
CA SER A 13 11.69 -9.75 -8.08
C SER A 13 12.42 -8.66 -7.28
N VAL A 14 12.05 -8.43 -6.03
CA VAL A 14 12.66 -7.41 -5.18
C VAL A 14 13.92 -7.97 -4.53
N ARG A 15 15.02 -7.24 -4.64
CA ARG A 15 16.29 -7.54 -3.96
C ARG A 15 16.70 -6.33 -3.14
N ILE A 16 17.30 -6.56 -1.96
CA ILE A 16 17.79 -5.50 -1.09
C ILE A 16 19.31 -5.45 -1.19
N GLY A 17 19.83 -4.27 -1.55
CA GLY A 17 21.26 -3.98 -1.55
C GLY A 17 21.52 -2.62 -0.93
N SER A 18 22.67 -2.46 -0.29
CA SER A 18 23.14 -1.17 0.22
C SER A 18 24.12 -0.53 -0.78
N ARG A 19 23.84 0.71 -1.20
CA ARG A 19 24.71 1.56 -2.04
C ARG A 19 24.60 3.01 -1.57
N ARG A 20 25.64 3.82 -1.82
CA ARG A 20 25.71 5.22 -1.33
C ARG A 20 24.82 6.21 -2.11
N ASP A 21 24.40 5.87 -3.33
CA ASP A 21 23.87 6.80 -4.34
C ASP A 21 22.39 6.57 -4.70
N ARG A 22 21.77 5.48 -4.22
CA ARG A 22 20.36 5.14 -4.51
C ARG A 22 19.68 4.52 -3.30
N ILE A 23 19.33 5.38 -2.35
CA ILE A 23 18.67 4.99 -1.10
C ILE A 23 17.27 5.61 -1.10
N THR A 24 16.24 4.76 -0.99
CA THR A 24 14.90 5.21 -0.61
C THR A 24 14.83 5.31 0.91
N GLY A 25 14.27 6.41 1.43
CA GLY A 25 14.00 6.57 2.86
C GLY A 25 12.88 5.66 3.37
N ASP A 26 12.03 5.17 2.46
CA ASP A 26 10.80 4.42 2.76
C ASP A 26 10.93 2.91 2.48
N SER A 27 12.16 2.37 2.50
CA SER A 27 12.42 0.94 2.26
C SER A 27 11.68 0.03 3.25
N GLY A 28 11.36 0.53 4.45
CA GLY A 28 10.54 -0.15 5.46
C GLY A 28 9.14 -0.53 4.94
N ALA A 29 8.62 0.18 3.93
CA ALA A 29 7.34 -0.15 3.33
C ALA A 29 7.30 -1.55 2.69
N LEU A 30 8.43 -2.07 2.21
CA LEU A 30 8.53 -3.43 1.64
C LEU A 30 8.34 -4.50 2.73
N THR A 31 8.97 -4.32 3.89
CA THR A 31 8.78 -5.18 5.05
C THR A 31 7.36 -5.07 5.60
N GLY A 32 6.83 -3.85 5.69
CA GLY A 32 5.43 -3.61 6.07
C GLY A 32 4.46 -4.33 5.13
N ARG A 33 4.74 -4.34 3.82
CA ARG A 33 3.90 -5.05 2.84
C ARG A 33 3.90 -6.56 3.07
N GLU A 34 5.05 -7.16 3.39
CA GLU A 34 5.11 -8.58 3.73
C GLU A 34 4.31 -8.89 5.00
N LEU A 35 4.41 -8.03 6.02
CA LEU A 35 3.61 -8.15 7.24
C LEU A 35 2.11 -8.07 6.93
N LEU A 36 1.66 -7.06 6.16
CA LEU A 36 0.25 -6.90 5.75
C LEU A 36 -0.28 -8.11 4.96
N ARG A 37 0.59 -8.76 4.19
CA ARG A 37 0.25 -10.01 3.47
C ARG A 37 0.07 -11.17 4.46
N ARG A 38 0.99 -11.34 5.41
CA ARG A 38 0.99 -12.43 6.40
C ARG A 38 -0.15 -12.29 7.42
N SER A 39 -0.41 -11.08 7.91
CA SER A 39 -1.50 -10.80 8.85
C SER A 39 -2.88 -10.88 8.21
N ARG A 40 -2.97 -10.83 6.88
CA ARG A 40 -4.22 -10.82 6.10
C ARG A 40 -5.14 -9.63 6.43
N VAL A 41 -4.69 -8.61 7.15
CA VAL A 41 -5.51 -7.44 7.52
C VAL A 41 -6.12 -6.75 6.30
N VAL A 42 -5.37 -6.65 5.19
CA VAL A 42 -5.88 -6.06 3.94
C VAL A 42 -6.99 -6.92 3.32
N ARG A 43 -6.91 -8.24 3.49
CA ARG A 43 -7.95 -9.17 3.02
C ARG A 43 -9.20 -9.04 3.89
N PHE A 44 -9.03 -8.94 5.21
CA PHE A 44 -10.12 -8.68 6.15
C PHE A 44 -10.85 -7.38 5.78
N LEU A 45 -10.14 -6.27 5.67
CA LEU A 45 -10.70 -4.97 5.30
C LEU A 45 -11.45 -5.01 3.97
N ALA A 46 -10.87 -5.62 2.94
CA ALA A 46 -11.50 -5.70 1.62
C ALA A 46 -12.74 -6.62 1.59
N LYS A 47 -12.86 -7.56 2.53
CA LYS A 47 -14.04 -8.42 2.65
C LYS A 47 -15.16 -7.71 3.43
N GLY A 48 -14.82 -7.09 4.56
CA GLY A 48 -15.80 -6.42 5.41
C GLY A 48 -16.27 -5.07 4.87
N LEU A 49 -15.43 -4.38 4.10
CA LEU A 49 -15.75 -3.09 3.47
C LEU A 49 -15.89 -3.30 1.96
N PRO A 50 -17.03 -3.75 1.40
CA PRO A 50 -17.15 -3.97 -0.04
C PRO A 50 -17.02 -2.66 -0.84
N ASP A 51 -16.37 -2.73 -2.00
CA ASP A 51 -16.18 -1.57 -2.88
C ASP A 51 -17.43 -1.26 -3.70
N LYS A 52 -18.19 -0.24 -3.32
CA LYS A 52 -19.41 0.19 -4.02
C LYS A 52 -19.15 0.98 -5.32
N ARG A 53 -17.89 1.17 -5.72
CA ARG A 53 -17.54 1.91 -6.95
C ARG A 53 -17.84 1.07 -8.20
N ASP A 54 -18.18 1.74 -9.30
CA ASP A 54 -18.23 1.13 -10.63
C ASP A 54 -16.86 0.53 -11.00
N GLY A 55 -16.82 -0.79 -11.16
CA GLY A 55 -15.61 -1.56 -11.48
C GLY A 55 -14.87 -1.07 -12.73
N ARG A 56 -15.58 -0.54 -13.72
CA ARG A 56 -15.00 -0.02 -14.97
C ARG A 56 -14.19 1.27 -14.76
N ARG A 57 -14.40 1.94 -13.62
CA ARG A 57 -13.75 3.23 -13.27
C ARG A 57 -12.66 3.06 -12.21
N ILE A 58 -12.37 1.83 -11.77
CA ILE A 58 -11.38 1.56 -10.71
C ILE A 58 -9.96 1.55 -11.29
N ARG A 59 -9.22 2.64 -11.05
CA ARG A 59 -7.76 2.69 -11.30
C ARG A 59 -6.93 2.08 -10.16
N HIS A 60 -7.36 2.30 -8.91
CA HIS A 60 -6.71 1.77 -7.72
C HIS A 60 -7.68 0.85 -6.99
N SER A 61 -7.34 -0.44 -6.94
CA SER A 61 -8.13 -1.44 -6.24
C SER A 61 -8.29 -1.07 -4.76
N GLN A 62 -9.36 -1.55 -4.13
CA GLN A 62 -9.56 -1.31 -2.71
C GLN A 62 -8.42 -1.84 -1.85
N ARG A 63 -7.87 -3.01 -2.19
CA ARG A 63 -6.70 -3.59 -1.52
C ARG A 63 -5.45 -2.74 -1.69
N ARG A 64 -5.28 -2.08 -2.84
CA ARG A 64 -4.19 -1.12 -3.07
C ARG A 64 -4.36 0.10 -2.20
N LEU A 65 -5.57 0.69 -2.14
CA LEU A 65 -5.85 1.85 -1.27
C LEU A 65 -5.61 1.54 0.20
N ALA A 66 -6.09 0.38 0.70
CA ALA A 66 -5.87 -0.07 2.07
C ALA A 66 -4.38 -0.18 2.41
N ARG A 67 -3.59 -0.77 1.50
CA ARG A 67 -2.15 -0.89 1.69
C ARG A 67 -1.45 0.45 1.69
N THR A 68 -1.81 1.34 0.78
CA THR A 68 -1.24 2.69 0.76
C THR A 68 -1.47 3.39 2.09
N LEU A 69 -2.70 3.38 2.61
CA LEU A 69 -3.02 4.02 3.89
C LEU A 69 -2.24 3.39 5.06
N LEU A 70 -2.24 2.06 5.18
CA LEU A 70 -1.56 1.37 6.28
C LEU A 70 -0.04 1.51 6.21
N LEU A 71 0.54 1.48 5.01
CA LEU A 71 1.99 1.61 4.84
C LEU A 71 2.45 3.05 5.09
N LEU A 72 1.75 4.06 4.59
CA LEU A 72 2.06 5.45 4.88
C LEU A 72 1.98 5.72 6.39
N ALA A 73 0.89 5.29 7.04
CA ALA A 73 0.75 5.41 8.49
C ALA A 73 1.91 4.70 9.23
N GLY A 74 2.28 3.49 8.79
CA GLY A 74 3.41 2.74 9.34
C GLY A 74 4.79 3.36 9.08
N GLN A 75 4.94 4.24 8.08
CA GLN A 75 6.13 5.06 7.84
C GLN A 75 6.07 6.41 8.58
N GLY A 76 5.05 6.65 9.42
CA GLY A 76 4.86 7.92 10.12
C GLY A 76 4.25 9.04 9.25
N ARG A 77 3.83 8.72 8.02
CA ARG A 77 3.18 9.63 7.08
C ARG A 77 1.68 9.69 7.35
N ARG A 78 1.22 10.80 7.95
CA ARG A 78 -0.14 10.91 8.49
C ARG A 78 -1.05 11.78 7.66
N ASP A 79 -0.51 12.76 6.94
CA ASP A 79 -1.30 13.48 5.96
C ASP A 79 -1.33 12.68 4.66
N HIS A 80 -2.45 12.71 3.95
CA HIS A 80 -2.53 12.06 2.64
C HIS A 80 -1.72 12.85 1.58
N GLY A 81 -1.15 14.01 1.93
CA GLY A 81 -0.33 14.86 1.07
C GLY A 81 1.01 14.18 0.74
N ASP A 82 1.60 13.50 1.72
CA ASP A 82 2.79 12.66 1.59
C ASP A 82 2.69 11.65 0.42
N ALA A 83 1.48 11.14 0.13
CA ALA A 83 1.26 10.23 -1.00
C ALA A 83 1.51 10.88 -2.37
N THR A 84 1.39 12.21 -2.45
CA THR A 84 1.67 13.00 -3.64
C THR A 84 3.16 13.26 -3.78
N GLU A 85 3.85 13.56 -2.67
CA GLU A 85 5.31 13.73 -2.64
C GLU A 85 6.03 12.41 -2.96
N LEU A 86 5.62 11.33 -2.32
CA LEU A 86 6.21 9.99 -2.46
C LEU A 86 5.64 9.20 -3.63
N ARG A 87 4.91 9.87 -4.55
CA ARG A 87 4.15 9.21 -5.62
C ARG A 87 5.01 8.35 -6.54
N ASP A 88 6.25 8.77 -6.71
CA ASP A 88 7.23 8.13 -7.58
C ASP A 88 8.25 7.26 -6.81
N ASP A 89 8.17 7.18 -5.48
CA ASP A 89 9.09 6.37 -4.68
C ASP A 89 8.99 4.88 -5.05
N PRO A 90 10.10 4.23 -5.43
CA PRO A 90 10.08 2.88 -5.96
C PRO A 90 9.67 1.83 -4.93
N ALA A 91 10.02 2.00 -3.64
CA ALA A 91 9.66 1.04 -2.60
C ALA A 91 8.16 1.08 -2.30
N LEU A 92 7.59 2.27 -2.17
CA LEU A 92 6.15 2.45 -1.94
C LEU A 92 5.32 1.99 -3.14
N ARG A 93 5.79 2.22 -4.37
CA ARG A 93 5.11 1.72 -5.57
C ARG A 93 5.06 0.20 -5.61
N LEU A 94 6.19 -0.47 -5.31
CA LEU A 94 6.24 -1.94 -5.24
C LEU A 94 5.41 -2.48 -4.06
N ALA A 95 5.49 -1.85 -2.89
CA ALA A 95 4.79 -2.27 -1.68
C ALA A 95 3.26 -2.16 -1.81
N THR A 96 2.76 -1.13 -2.50
CA THR A 96 1.32 -0.87 -2.65
C THR A 96 0.69 -1.55 -3.87
N ALA A 97 1.49 -2.08 -4.80
CA ALA A 97 0.98 -2.66 -6.04
C ALA A 97 0.24 -3.99 -5.89
N ASP A 98 -0.81 -4.21 -6.68
CA ASP A 98 -1.54 -5.50 -6.72
C ASP A 98 -0.75 -6.60 -7.42
N ARG A 99 0.11 -6.25 -8.38
CA ARG A 99 0.92 -7.18 -9.16
C ARG A 99 2.37 -7.19 -8.68
N ALA A 100 2.98 -8.37 -8.73
CA ALA A 100 4.41 -8.56 -8.53
C ALA A 100 5.21 -8.15 -9.79
N GLY A 101 6.53 -8.31 -9.73
CA GLY A 101 7.44 -7.90 -10.79
C GLY A 101 7.77 -6.41 -10.76
N THR A 102 8.25 -5.89 -11.89
CA THR A 102 8.69 -4.50 -12.06
C THR A 102 7.63 -3.60 -12.70
N ALA A 103 6.50 -4.14 -13.14
CA ALA A 103 5.39 -3.36 -13.70
C ALA A 103 4.96 -2.15 -12.83
N PRO A 104 4.98 -2.21 -11.48
CA PRO A 104 4.70 -1.04 -10.63
C PRO A 104 5.68 0.12 -10.77
N LEU A 105 6.84 -0.08 -11.40
CA LEU A 105 7.83 0.95 -11.65
C LEU A 105 7.56 1.74 -12.95
N GLY A 106 6.61 1.30 -13.78
CA GLY A 106 6.06 2.08 -14.90
C GLY A 106 4.96 3.05 -14.47
N GLU A 107 4.52 3.94 -15.37
CA GLU A 107 3.61 5.06 -15.07
C GLU A 107 2.32 4.68 -14.31
N GLY A 108 1.71 3.53 -14.63
CA GLY A 108 0.50 3.04 -13.96
C GLY A 108 0.70 2.59 -12.50
N GLY A 109 1.93 2.51 -12.04
CA GLY A 109 2.29 2.09 -10.70
C GLY A 109 2.45 3.22 -9.68
N ARG A 110 2.30 4.49 -10.09
CA ARG A 110 2.29 5.66 -9.19
C ARG A 110 1.26 5.52 -8.06
N LEU A 111 1.57 6.05 -6.88
CA LEU A 111 0.65 6.02 -5.73
C LEU A 111 -0.70 6.70 -6.05
N PRO A 112 -1.78 6.25 -5.39
CA PRO A 112 -3.04 6.99 -5.38
C PRO A 112 -2.82 8.41 -4.86
N SER A 113 -3.48 9.38 -5.48
CA SER A 113 -3.37 10.79 -5.06
C SER A 113 -4.06 11.05 -3.71
N GLN A 114 -3.65 12.13 -3.04
CA GLN A 114 -4.28 12.64 -1.82
C GLN A 114 -5.83 12.61 -1.86
N PRO A 115 -6.51 13.19 -2.87
CA PRO A 115 -7.98 13.19 -2.88
C PRO A 115 -8.58 11.80 -3.07
N THR A 116 -7.84 10.87 -3.68
CA THR A 116 -8.26 9.48 -3.81
C THR A 116 -8.25 8.75 -2.46
N LEU A 117 -7.20 8.98 -1.66
CA LEU A 117 -7.07 8.42 -0.31
C LEU A 117 -8.09 9.02 0.66
N SER A 118 -8.26 10.35 0.65
CA SER A 118 -9.23 11.05 1.50
C SER A 118 -10.66 10.58 1.26
N ARG A 119 -11.10 10.48 -0.01
CA ARG A 119 -12.42 9.91 -0.32
C ARG A 119 -12.58 8.47 0.14
N ARG A 120 -11.49 7.69 0.17
CA ARG A 120 -11.55 6.30 0.61
C ARG A 120 -11.70 6.19 2.12
N VAL A 121 -10.95 6.97 2.88
CA VAL A 121 -11.10 7.04 4.34
C VAL A 121 -12.52 7.49 4.69
N ALA A 122 -13.01 8.56 4.08
CA ALA A 122 -14.39 9.04 4.30
C ALA A 122 -15.44 7.94 4.04
N ALA A 123 -15.28 7.15 2.97
CA ALA A 123 -16.18 6.05 2.66
C ALA A 123 -16.14 4.90 3.70
N TRP A 124 -14.99 4.66 4.33
CA TRP A 124 -14.84 3.64 5.37
C TRP A 124 -15.22 4.13 6.77
N SER A 125 -15.23 5.44 6.98
CA SER A 125 -15.69 6.07 8.22
C SER A 125 -17.21 6.19 8.33
N ALA A 126 -17.97 5.72 7.33
CA ALA A 126 -19.41 5.55 7.45
C ALA A 126 -19.74 4.53 8.55
N LYS A 127 -20.96 4.60 9.12
CA LYS A 127 -21.37 3.80 10.28
C LYS A 127 -21.09 2.30 10.10
N GLU A 128 -21.48 1.75 8.95
CA GLU A 128 -21.28 0.34 8.62
C GLU A 128 -19.80 -0.03 8.54
N GLY A 129 -18.95 0.91 8.11
CA GLY A 129 -17.52 0.69 8.05
C GLY A 129 -16.84 0.71 9.42
N VAL A 130 -17.31 1.56 10.34
CA VAL A 130 -16.80 1.60 11.72
C VAL A 130 -17.13 0.30 12.47
N GLU A 131 -18.31 -0.28 12.25
CA GLU A 131 -18.72 -1.55 12.85
C GLU A 131 -17.77 -2.69 12.44
N VAL A 132 -17.50 -2.83 11.13
CA VAL A 132 -16.53 -3.79 10.60
C VAL A 132 -15.12 -3.61 11.19
N LEU A 133 -14.69 -2.36 11.37
CA LEU A 133 -13.37 -2.08 11.95
C LEU A 133 -13.29 -2.46 13.43
N ARG A 134 -14.38 -2.31 14.18
CA ARG A 134 -14.45 -2.73 15.59
C ARG A 134 -14.39 -4.25 15.74
N GLU A 135 -15.09 -4.99 14.89
CA GLU A 135 -15.03 -6.46 14.89
C GLU A 135 -13.60 -6.98 14.67
N GLY A 136 -12.80 -6.30 13.86
CA GLY A 136 -11.41 -6.70 13.58
C GLY A 136 -10.42 -6.44 14.71
N LEU A 137 -10.83 -5.77 15.79
CA LEU A 137 -9.99 -5.45 16.95
C LEU A 137 -10.29 -6.32 18.18
N GLN A 138 -11.30 -7.19 18.08
CA GLN A 138 -11.67 -8.17 19.11
C GLN A 138 -10.96 -9.50 18.86
#